data_AF-A0A6J0N6C1-F1
#
_entry.id   AF-A0A6J0N6C1-F1
#
_cell.length_a   1.000
_cell.length_b   1.000
_cell.length_c   1.000
_cell.angle_alpha   90.00
_cell.angle_beta   90.00
_cell.angle_gamma   90.00
#
_symmetry.space_group_name_H-M   'P 1'
#
loop_
_entity.id
_entity.type
_entity.pdbx_description
1 polymer ?
#
loop_
_entity_poly.entity_id
_entity_poly.type
_entity_poly.pdbx_seq_one_letter_code
_entity_poly.pdbx_strand_id
1 'polypeptide(L)'
;MTSLHYAASIPSLRLLSKCKSIDSLRNAHTILTRNGLMSDISCATKLVSLYGAFGYTKDARSVFDQIPELKFQVLHYQVGQKYEPHYDYFLDEFNTKNGGQRIATVLMYFSDVDDGGETVFPAAKGNISAVQWWNELSKCGKEGLYVLPKKRDASLDPSNGCPVVKGNNWSSTKWFHVHEFKV
;
A
#
# COMPACT_ATOMS: atom_id res chain seq x y z
N MET A 1 -2.44 -10.12 23.99
CA MET A 1 -1.77 -8.83 24.30
C MET A 1 -1.56 -8.08 23.00
N THR A 2 -2.27 -6.96 22.83
CA THR A 2 -2.58 -6.33 21.54
C THR A 2 -1.37 -5.72 20.83
N SER A 3 -1.34 -5.84 19.50
CA SER A 3 -0.37 -5.25 18.55
C SER A 3 0.03 -3.80 18.85
N LEU A 4 -0.89 -2.99 19.40
CA LEU A 4 -0.66 -1.63 19.88
C LEU A 4 0.42 -1.53 20.97
N HIS A 5 0.51 -2.51 21.88
CA HIS A 5 1.55 -2.54 22.91
C HIS A 5 2.93 -2.90 22.35
N TYR A 6 2.99 -3.70 21.28
CA TYR A 6 4.26 -4.07 20.64
C TYR A 6 4.85 -2.92 19.83
N ALA A 7 4.05 -2.24 19.01
CA ALA A 7 4.47 -1.03 18.29
C ALA A 7 4.87 0.10 19.26
N ALA A 8 4.18 0.19 20.40
CA ALA A 8 4.55 1.09 21.48
C ALA A 8 5.79 0.63 22.26
N SER A 9 6.42 -0.50 22.00
CA SER A 9 7.66 -0.93 22.69
C SER A 9 8.93 -0.61 21.90
N ILE A 10 8.80 -0.26 20.62
CA ILE A 10 9.92 0.05 19.74
C ILE A 10 10.29 1.55 19.92
N PRO A 11 11.50 1.88 20.38
CA PRO A 11 11.90 3.26 20.71
C PRO A 11 11.78 4.23 19.52
N SER A 12 12.06 3.76 18.30
CA SER A 12 11.95 4.56 17.08
C SER A 12 10.50 4.93 16.74
N LEU A 13 9.55 4.01 16.89
CA LEU A 13 8.12 4.28 16.68
C LEU A 13 7.55 5.25 17.73
N ARG A 14 8.01 5.15 18.99
CA ARG A 14 7.68 6.12 20.04
C ARG A 14 8.22 7.52 19.75
N LEU A 15 9.42 7.61 19.17
CA LEU A 15 9.98 8.90 18.79
C LEU A 15 9.13 9.53 17.69
N LEU A 16 8.79 8.77 16.65
CA LEU A 16 7.98 9.22 15.53
C LEU A 16 6.56 9.60 15.91
N SER A 17 5.94 8.91 16.88
CA SER A 17 4.60 9.27 17.37
C SER A 17 4.55 10.60 18.13
N LYS A 18 5.70 11.11 18.60
CA LYS A 18 5.82 12.41 19.26
C LYS A 18 6.04 13.57 18.28
N CYS A 19 6.34 13.29 17.01
CA CYS A 19 6.56 14.31 16.00
C CYS A 19 5.23 15.00 15.64
N LYS A 20 5.10 16.29 15.99
CA LYS A 20 3.91 17.13 15.69
C LYS A 20 4.17 18.21 14.65
N SER A 21 5.42 18.39 14.24
CA SER A 21 5.83 19.35 13.20
C SER A 21 6.82 18.73 12.23
N ILE A 22 6.94 19.30 11.04
CA ILE A 22 7.90 18.85 10.04
C ILE A 22 9.36 18.91 10.55
N ASP A 23 9.71 19.93 11.33
CA ASP A 23 11.06 20.07 11.86
C ASP A 23 11.38 18.95 12.87
N SER A 24 10.41 18.61 13.72
CA SER A 24 10.54 17.47 14.64
C SER A 24 10.68 16.15 13.89
N LEU A 25 9.98 15.99 12.75
CA LEU A 25 10.07 14.79 11.92
C LEU A 25 11.41 14.70 11.19
N ARG A 26 11.92 15.80 10.62
CA ARG A 26 13.23 15.84 9.96
C ARG A 26 14.39 15.56 10.91
N ASN A 27 14.29 16.08 12.13
CA ASN A 27 15.25 15.76 13.19
C ASN A 27 15.20 14.27 13.55
N ALA A 28 14.00 13.71 13.74
CA ALA A 28 13.83 12.29 13.99
C ALA A 28 14.35 11.43 12.83
N HIS A 29 14.03 11.77 11.59
CA HIS A 29 14.55 11.09 10.39
C HIS A 29 16.08 11.06 10.39
N THR A 30 16.73 12.21 10.61
CA THR A 30 18.20 12.28 10.67
C THR A 30 18.79 11.37 11.74
N ILE A 31 18.16 11.32 12.93
CA ILE A 31 18.56 10.45 14.03
C ILE A 31 18.40 8.97 13.63
N LEU A 32 17.27 8.61 13.02
CA LEU A 32 16.97 7.23 12.63
C LEU A 32 17.96 6.73 11.56
N THR A 33 18.24 7.56 10.55
CA THR A 33 19.21 7.25 9.49
C THR A 33 20.61 7.06 10.05
N ARG A 34 21.08 7.95 10.94
CA ARG A 34 22.40 7.83 11.55
C ARG A 34 22.57 6.59 12.43
N ASN A 35 21.49 6.13 13.05
CA ASN A 35 21.50 4.93 13.89
C ASN A 35 21.20 3.63 13.11
N GLY A 36 21.11 3.68 11.77
CA GLY A 36 20.82 2.52 10.94
C GLY A 36 19.40 1.96 11.10
N LEU A 37 18.48 2.70 11.73
CA LEU A 37 17.12 2.25 12.02
C LEU A 37 16.18 2.32 10.80
N MET A 38 16.69 2.77 9.66
CA MET A 38 15.97 2.77 8.38
C MET A 38 15.84 1.38 7.75
N SER A 39 16.59 0.38 8.25
CA SER A 39 16.40 -1.02 7.88
C SER A 39 15.14 -1.62 8.53
N ASP A 40 14.62 -1.01 9.60
CA ASP A 40 13.34 -1.41 10.20
C ASP A 40 12.20 -0.87 9.33
N ILE A 41 11.48 -1.79 8.68
CA ILE A 41 10.38 -1.46 7.78
C ILE A 41 9.22 -0.75 8.50
N SER A 42 8.94 -1.07 9.76
CA SER A 42 7.91 -0.38 10.54
C SER A 42 8.32 1.06 10.81
N CYS A 43 9.60 1.30 11.08
CA CYS A 43 10.14 2.64 11.26
C CYS A 43 10.07 3.46 9.96
N ALA A 44 10.57 2.89 8.85
CA ALA A 44 10.60 3.57 7.57
C ALA A 44 9.19 3.87 7.02
N THR A 45 8.26 2.93 7.11
CA THR A 45 6.86 3.14 6.68
C THR A 45 6.15 4.20 7.50
N LYS A 46 6.34 4.21 8.84
CA LYS A 46 5.80 5.26 9.71
C LYS A 46 6.33 6.63 9.32
N LEU A 47 7.61 6.71 8.93
CA LEU A 47 8.26 7.93 8.47
C LEU A 47 7.64 8.42 7.15
N VAL A 48 7.45 7.53 6.17
CA VAL A 48 6.76 7.81 4.89
C VAL A 48 5.36 8.37 5.16
N SER A 49 4.57 7.71 6.03
CA SER A 49 3.23 8.17 6.38
C SER A 49 3.21 9.55 7.03
N LEU A 50 4.15 9.84 7.94
CA LEU A 50 4.24 11.14 8.61
C LEU A 50 4.63 12.25 7.62
N TYR A 51 5.60 12.01 6.74
CA TYR A 51 5.93 12.97 5.68
C TYR A 51 4.74 13.24 4.76
N GLY A 52 3.98 12.19 4.39
CA GLY A 52 2.72 12.33 3.65
C GLY A 52 1.68 13.16 4.40
N ALA A 53 1.47 12.90 5.69
CA ALA A 53 0.51 13.63 6.52
C ALA A 53 0.86 15.13 6.69
N PHE A 54 2.15 15.49 6.66
CA PHE A 54 2.59 16.89 6.65
C PHE A 54 2.63 17.52 5.24
N GLY A 55 2.27 16.79 4.18
CA GLY A 55 2.25 17.29 2.80
C GLY A 55 3.61 17.26 2.07
N TYR A 56 4.64 16.64 2.65
CA TYR A 56 5.99 16.57 2.10
C TYR A 56 6.19 15.30 1.26
N THR A 57 5.48 15.22 0.14
CA THR A 57 5.40 14.01 -0.70
C THR A 57 6.73 13.62 -1.37
N LYS A 58 7.60 14.59 -1.68
CA LYS A 58 8.95 14.32 -2.21
C LYS A 58 9.85 13.64 -1.16
N ASP A 59 9.78 14.12 0.07
CA ASP A 59 10.52 13.53 1.20
C ASP A 59 9.99 12.13 1.52
N ALA A 60 8.66 11.95 1.53
CA ALA A 60 8.03 10.64 1.69
C ALA A 60 8.49 9.63 0.63
N ARG A 61 8.59 10.06 -0.64
CA ARG A 61 9.10 9.24 -1.74
C ARG A 61 10.58 8.88 -1.54
N SER A 62 11.43 9.86 -1.22
CA SER A 62 12.86 9.63 -0.98
C SER A 62 13.11 8.60 0.13
N VAL A 63 12.30 8.64 1.19
CA VAL A 63 12.35 7.65 2.27
C VAL A 63 11.91 6.27 1.77
N PHE A 64 10.80 6.20 1.03
CA PHE A 64 10.29 4.95 0.48
C PHE A 64 11.31 4.26 -0.43
N ASP A 65 11.98 5.03 -1.29
CA ASP A 65 12.97 4.52 -2.24
C ASP A 65 14.23 3.95 -1.54
N GLN A 66 14.48 4.34 -0.29
CA GLN A 66 15.64 3.88 0.51
C GLN A 66 15.37 2.62 1.34
N ILE A 67 14.14 2.08 1.35
CA ILE A 67 13.79 0.89 2.13
C ILE A 67 14.44 -0.34 1.47
N PRO A 68 15.47 -0.97 2.10
CA PRO A 68 16.13 -2.11 1.51
C PRO A 68 15.25 -3.36 1.64
N GLU A 69 15.12 -4.10 0.54
CA GLU A 69 14.33 -5.33 0.42
C GLU A 69 12.82 -5.21 0.65
N LEU A 70 12.19 -4.37 -0.16
CA LEU A 70 10.78 -4.59 -0.47
C LEU A 70 10.67 -5.87 -1.33
N LYS A 71 10.48 -7.03 -0.69
CA LYS A 71 10.01 -8.22 -1.40
C LYS A 71 8.65 -7.92 -1.99
N PHE A 72 8.59 -7.89 -3.31
CA PHE A 72 7.43 -7.55 -4.11
C PHE A 72 6.88 -8.80 -4.78
N GLN A 73 5.56 -9.01 -4.69
CA GLN A 73 4.92 -10.03 -5.50
C GLN A 73 4.54 -9.41 -6.85
N VAL A 74 5.17 -9.86 -7.92
CA VAL A 74 4.83 -9.41 -9.29
C VAL A 74 3.70 -10.27 -9.83
N LEU A 75 2.69 -9.62 -10.40
CA LEU A 75 1.55 -10.23 -11.08
C LEU A 75 1.52 -9.77 -12.54
N HIS A 76 1.16 -10.68 -13.43
CA HIS A 76 0.98 -10.39 -14.85
C HIS A 76 -0.37 -10.96 -15.30
N TYR A 77 -1.25 -10.08 -15.78
CA TYR A 77 -2.56 -10.46 -16.33
C TYR A 77 -2.57 -10.26 -17.85
N GLN A 78 -2.92 -11.32 -18.56
CA GLN A 78 -3.24 -11.33 -19.98
C GLN A 78 -4.70 -10.93 -20.20
N VAL A 79 -5.05 -10.66 -21.46
CA VAL A 79 -6.41 -10.37 -21.89
C VAL A 79 -7.38 -11.45 -21.39
N GLY A 80 -8.49 -11.01 -20.76
CA GLY A 80 -9.52 -11.86 -20.17
C GLY A 80 -9.22 -12.37 -18.76
N GLN A 81 -7.97 -12.29 -18.28
CA GLN A 81 -7.63 -12.66 -16.91
C GLN A 81 -8.06 -11.57 -15.94
N LYS A 82 -8.53 -11.99 -14.76
CA LYS A 82 -9.02 -11.15 -13.67
C LYS A 82 -8.62 -11.73 -12.32
N TYR A 83 -8.81 -10.96 -11.26
CA TYR A 83 -8.65 -11.43 -9.88
C TYR A 83 -9.99 -11.31 -9.16
N GLU A 84 -10.47 -12.43 -8.61
CA GLU A 84 -11.78 -12.45 -7.94
C GLU A 84 -11.78 -11.59 -6.67
N PRO A 85 -12.94 -11.04 -6.27
CA PRO A 85 -13.05 -10.24 -5.05
C PRO A 85 -12.53 -11.00 -3.83
N HIS A 86 -11.64 -10.37 -3.08
CA HIS A 86 -11.03 -10.97 -1.91
C HIS A 86 -10.64 -9.91 -0.87
N TYR A 87 -10.36 -10.42 0.32
CA TYR A 87 -9.68 -9.66 1.36
C TYR A 87 -8.20 -9.99 1.34
N ASP A 88 -7.36 -8.97 1.52
CA ASP A 88 -5.92 -9.18 1.69
C ASP A 88 -5.56 -9.75 3.06
N TYR A 89 -6.40 -9.52 4.09
CA TYR A 89 -6.19 -10.07 5.42
C TYR A 89 -6.51 -11.56 5.47
N PHE A 90 -5.87 -12.27 6.41
CA PHE A 90 -6.05 -13.71 6.55
C PHE A 90 -7.31 -14.03 7.35
N LEU A 91 -8.03 -15.08 6.97
CA LEU A 91 -9.16 -15.60 7.74
C LEU A 91 -8.75 -16.75 8.67
N ASP A 92 -7.57 -17.33 8.44
CA ASP A 92 -7.06 -18.47 9.17
C ASP A 92 -5.93 -18.10 10.14
N GLU A 93 -5.82 -18.87 11.21
CA GLU A 93 -4.77 -18.70 12.20
C GLU A 93 -3.40 -19.17 11.71
N PHE A 94 -3.32 -19.99 10.67
CA PHE A 94 -2.05 -20.54 10.18
C PHE A 94 -1.19 -19.44 9.54
N ASN A 95 -1.77 -18.66 8.63
CA ASN A 95 -1.10 -17.60 7.91
C ASN A 95 -0.77 -16.38 8.78
N THR A 96 -1.45 -16.21 9.92
CA THR A 96 -1.14 -15.14 10.88
C THR A 96 0.02 -15.48 11.83
N LYS A 97 0.50 -16.73 11.89
CA LYS A 97 1.62 -17.11 12.76
C LYS A 97 2.92 -16.40 12.41
N ASN A 98 3.13 -16.12 11.13
CA ASN A 98 4.32 -15.45 10.63
C ASN A 98 3.99 -13.99 10.26
N GLY A 99 4.54 -13.04 11.01
CA GLY A 99 4.26 -11.61 10.80
C GLY A 99 2.89 -11.11 11.26
N GLY A 100 1.95 -11.97 11.70
CA GLY A 100 0.61 -11.50 12.09
C GLY A 100 -0.27 -11.15 10.90
N GLN A 101 -1.35 -10.40 11.16
CA GLN A 101 -2.27 -9.95 10.12
C GLN A 101 -1.61 -8.97 9.14
N ARG A 102 -2.16 -8.88 7.93
CA ARG A 102 -1.82 -7.81 6.98
C ARG A 102 -2.58 -6.55 7.37
N ILE A 103 -1.86 -5.45 7.54
CA ILE A 103 -2.40 -4.15 7.96
C ILE A 103 -2.49 -3.15 6.82
N ALA A 104 -1.71 -3.37 5.76
CA ALA A 104 -1.73 -2.53 4.57
C ALA A 104 -1.30 -3.28 3.33
N THR A 105 -1.86 -2.84 2.21
CA THR A 105 -1.47 -3.28 0.87
C THR A 105 -1.02 -2.07 0.08
N VAL A 106 0.08 -2.22 -0.65
CA VAL A 106 0.51 -1.28 -1.67
C VAL A 106 0.52 -2.04 -2.98
N LEU A 107 -0.46 -1.73 -3.82
CA LEU A 107 -0.48 -2.14 -5.22
C LEU A 107 0.30 -1.10 -6.03
N MET A 108 1.07 -1.55 -7.01
CA MET A 108 1.79 -0.69 -7.94
C MET A 108 1.62 -1.23 -9.35
N TYR A 109 1.38 -0.35 -10.32
CA TYR A 109 1.30 -0.69 -11.72
C TYR A 109 2.59 -0.31 -12.45
N PHE A 110 3.12 -1.23 -13.24
CA PHE A 110 4.34 -1.04 -14.03
C PHE A 110 4.06 -0.73 -15.49
N SER A 111 2.91 -1.19 -16.00
CA SER A 111 2.40 -0.87 -17.34
C SER A 111 1.07 -0.15 -17.25
N ASP A 112 0.83 0.71 -18.23
CA ASP A 112 -0.50 1.23 -18.48
C ASP A 112 -1.30 0.16 -19.26
N VAL A 113 -2.56 -0.03 -18.89
CA VAL A 113 -3.48 -0.94 -19.61
C VAL A 113 -4.37 -0.11 -20.52
N ASP A 114 -4.53 -0.55 -21.78
CA ASP A 114 -5.28 0.20 -22.78
C ASP A 114 -6.79 0.23 -22.47
N ASP A 115 -7.34 -0.89 -21.98
CA ASP A 115 -8.75 -1.02 -21.58
C ASP A 115 -8.93 -2.15 -20.55
N GLY A 116 -9.76 -1.92 -19.53
CA GLY A 116 -9.98 -2.81 -18.39
C GLY A 116 -8.81 -2.85 -17.38
N GLY A 117 -8.77 -3.87 -16.54
CA GLY A 117 -7.70 -4.06 -15.55
C GLY A 117 -7.79 -3.16 -14.30
N GLU A 118 -8.91 -2.48 -14.08
CA GLU A 118 -9.13 -1.63 -12.89
C GLU A 118 -9.13 -2.45 -11.60
N THR A 119 -8.58 -1.91 -10.52
CA THR A 119 -8.78 -2.46 -9.18
C THR A 119 -10.00 -1.79 -8.56
N VAL A 120 -11.06 -2.55 -8.34
CA VAL A 120 -12.35 -2.06 -7.82
C VAL A 120 -12.50 -2.44 -6.36
N PHE A 121 -13.19 -1.60 -5.60
CA PHE A 121 -13.51 -1.71 -4.19
C PHE A 121 -15.04 -1.68 -4.04
N PRO A 122 -15.73 -2.84 -4.19
CA PRO A 122 -17.18 -2.88 -4.29
C PRO A 122 -17.89 -2.41 -3.02
N ALA A 123 -17.25 -2.57 -1.86
CA ALA A 123 -17.79 -2.18 -0.57
C ALA A 123 -17.54 -0.71 -0.21
N ALA A 124 -16.70 0.00 -0.98
CA ALA A 124 -16.40 1.40 -0.72
C ALA A 124 -17.61 2.28 -1.05
N LYS A 125 -18.04 3.08 -0.08
CA LYS A 125 -19.19 3.99 -0.23
C LYS A 125 -18.71 5.35 -0.73
N GLY A 126 -19.19 5.76 -1.91
CA GLY A 126 -18.90 7.08 -2.48
C GLY A 126 -19.68 7.34 -3.76
N ASN A 127 -19.88 8.61 -4.12
CA ASN A 127 -20.46 8.94 -5.42
C ASN A 127 -19.38 8.89 -6.50
N ILE A 128 -19.18 7.70 -7.08
CA ILE A 128 -18.11 7.43 -8.04
C ILE A 128 -18.42 8.07 -9.40
N SER A 129 -19.70 8.31 -9.73
CA SER A 129 -20.12 8.96 -10.98
C SER A 129 -19.71 10.43 -11.11
N ALA A 130 -19.26 11.06 -10.01
CA ALA A 130 -18.81 12.45 -10.01
C ALA A 130 -17.35 12.63 -10.48
N VAL A 131 -16.60 11.55 -10.73
CA VAL A 131 -15.21 11.63 -11.19
C VAL A 131 -15.12 11.91 -12.70
N GLN A 132 -14.18 12.77 -13.08
CA GLN A 132 -14.02 13.27 -14.46
C GLN A 132 -13.82 12.17 -15.51
N TRP A 133 -13.38 10.98 -15.09
CA TRP A 133 -13.01 9.86 -15.95
C TRP A 133 -14.03 8.71 -15.91
N TRP A 134 -15.21 8.93 -15.33
CA TRP A 134 -16.26 7.89 -15.19
C TRP A 134 -16.61 7.21 -16.52
N ASN A 135 -16.64 7.97 -17.62
CA ASN A 135 -17.00 7.45 -18.94
C ASN A 135 -15.91 6.57 -19.56
N GLU A 136 -14.67 6.68 -19.09
CA GLU A 136 -13.52 5.88 -19.56
C GLU A 136 -13.40 4.53 -18.83
N LEU A 137 -14.26 4.27 -17.84
CA LEU A 137 -14.24 3.02 -17.08
C LEU A 137 -14.91 1.88 -17.82
N SER A 138 -14.34 0.69 -17.65
CA SER A 138 -15.00 -0.56 -18.00
C SER A 138 -16.30 -0.73 -17.21
N LYS A 139 -17.15 -1.65 -17.67
CA LYS A 139 -18.38 -2.01 -16.95
C LYS A 139 -18.08 -2.44 -15.51
N CYS A 140 -16.98 -3.18 -15.31
CA CYS A 140 -16.51 -3.63 -14.00
C CYS A 140 -16.01 -2.46 -13.14
N GLY A 141 -15.27 -1.51 -13.72
CA GLY A 141 -14.78 -0.30 -13.03
C GLY A 141 -15.88 0.58 -12.44
N LYS A 142 -17.10 0.51 -12.98
CA LYS A 142 -18.27 1.29 -12.53
C LYS A 142 -19.02 0.68 -11.34
N GLU A 143 -18.65 -0.52 -10.92
CA GLU A 143 -19.35 -1.25 -9.84
C GLU A 143 -18.94 -0.80 -8.42
N GLY A 144 -17.87 0.01 -8.29
CA GLY A 144 -17.39 0.49 -6.99
C GLY A 144 -16.36 1.62 -7.12
N LEU A 145 -15.80 2.06 -5.99
CA LEU A 145 -14.62 2.94 -6.04
C LEU A 145 -13.49 2.16 -6.71
N TYR A 146 -12.68 2.82 -7.54
CA TYR A 146 -11.69 2.11 -8.34
C TYR A 146 -10.35 2.85 -8.36
N VAL A 147 -9.31 2.10 -8.72
CA VAL A 147 -7.98 2.58 -9.05
C VAL A 147 -7.64 2.09 -10.45
N LEU A 148 -7.29 3.02 -11.34
CA LEU A 148 -6.87 2.67 -12.69
C LEU A 148 -5.50 1.97 -12.64
N PRO A 149 -5.22 1.03 -13.55
CA PRO A 149 -3.90 0.47 -13.72
C PRO A 149 -2.99 1.47 -14.46
N LYS A 150 -2.87 2.66 -13.89
CA LYS A 150 -1.96 3.71 -14.34
C LYS A 150 -0.77 3.71 -13.42
N LYS A 151 0.40 3.95 -14.00
CA LYS A 151 1.66 4.03 -13.27
C LYS A 151 1.60 5.13 -12.20
N ARG A 152 1.25 4.79 -10.93
CA ARG A 152 1.51 5.53 -9.65
C ARG A 152 0.52 5.26 -8.49
N ASP A 153 -0.51 4.44 -8.64
CA ASP A 153 -1.57 4.37 -7.62
C ASP A 153 -1.49 3.14 -6.69
N ALA A 154 -1.72 3.34 -5.38
CA ALA A 154 -1.73 2.32 -4.33
C ALA A 154 -3.01 2.42 -3.48
N SER A 155 -3.52 1.29 -2.96
CA SER A 155 -4.79 1.26 -2.21
C SER A 155 -4.84 0.16 -1.14
N LEU A 156 -5.68 0.39 -0.13
CA LEU A 156 -5.93 -0.39 1.07
C LEU A 156 -7.43 -0.64 1.18
N ASP A 157 -7.95 -1.82 0.80
CA ASP A 157 -9.28 -2.37 1.16
C ASP A 157 -9.61 -3.62 0.33
N PRO A 158 -10.69 -4.40 0.62
CA PRO A 158 -11.14 -5.50 -0.23
C PRO A 158 -11.26 -5.06 -1.69
N SER A 159 -10.52 -5.76 -2.54
CA SER A 159 -10.38 -5.38 -3.93
C SER A 159 -10.61 -6.55 -4.88
N ASN A 160 -11.06 -6.23 -6.08
CA ASN A 160 -11.09 -7.14 -7.22
C ASN A 160 -10.34 -6.50 -8.38
N GLY A 161 -9.60 -7.31 -9.13
CA GLY A 161 -8.97 -6.90 -10.37
C GLY A 161 -9.93 -7.17 -11.52
N CYS A 162 -10.44 -6.13 -12.17
CA CYS A 162 -11.27 -6.24 -13.36
C CYS A 162 -10.49 -6.94 -14.50
N PRO A 163 -11.19 -7.63 -15.40
CA PRO A 163 -10.55 -8.30 -16.52
C PRO A 163 -9.81 -7.29 -17.41
N VAL A 164 -8.62 -7.66 -17.89
CA VAL A 164 -7.93 -6.89 -18.93
C VAL A 164 -8.71 -7.08 -20.24
N VAL A 165 -9.19 -5.99 -20.82
CA VAL A 165 -9.93 -6.01 -22.10
C VAL A 165 -8.95 -5.80 -23.26
N LYS A 166 -7.97 -4.92 -23.10
CA LYS A 166 -6.92 -4.66 -24.08
C LYS A 166 -5.61 -4.24 -23.41
N GLY A 167 -4.49 -4.77 -23.91
CA GLY A 167 -3.14 -4.49 -23.40
C GLY A 167 -2.62 -5.59 -22.47
N ASN A 168 -1.60 -5.27 -21.68
CA ASN A 168 -1.00 -6.18 -20.69
C ASN A 168 -0.88 -5.47 -19.33
N ASN A 169 -1.36 -6.10 -18.27
CA ASN A 169 -1.28 -5.54 -16.93
C ASN A 169 -0.15 -6.19 -16.14
N TRP A 170 0.91 -5.43 -15.90
CA TRP A 170 2.00 -5.78 -15.00
C TRP A 170 1.84 -4.96 -13.72
N SER A 171 1.64 -5.65 -12.61
CA SER A 171 1.51 -5.02 -11.30
C SER A 171 2.35 -5.72 -10.26
N SER A 172 2.53 -5.06 -9.12
CA SER A 172 3.15 -5.66 -7.94
C SER A 172 2.40 -5.29 -6.68
N THR A 173 2.29 -6.25 -5.79
CA THR A 173 1.69 -6.06 -4.47
C THR A 173 2.76 -6.18 -3.38
N LYS A 174 2.73 -5.24 -2.43
CA LYS A 174 3.44 -5.32 -1.16
C LYS A 174 2.44 -5.34 -0.03
N TRP A 175 2.47 -6.41 0.76
CA TRP A 175 1.73 -6.48 2.00
C TRP A 175 2.61 -6.07 3.18
N PHE A 176 2.04 -5.26 4.06
CA PHE A 176 2.61 -4.90 5.34
C PHE A 176 1.93 -5.71 6.42
N HIS A 177 2.74 -6.34 7.26
CA HIS A 177 2.29 -7.21 8.33
C HIS A 177 2.39 -6.49 9.68
N VAL A 178 1.60 -6.93 10.68
CA VAL A 178 1.64 -6.38 12.04
C VAL A 178 3.04 -6.49 12.68
N HIS A 179 3.73 -7.59 12.39
CA HIS A 179 5.05 -7.93 12.87
C HIS A 179 5.98 -8.26 11.70
N GLU A 180 7.27 -8.40 11.99
CA GLU A 180 8.26 -8.84 11.00
C GLU A 180 7.84 -10.19 10.38
N PHE A 181 7.71 -10.22 9.05
CA PHE A 181 7.41 -11.41 8.28
C PHE A 181 8.73 -12.06 7.84
N LYS A 182 8.97 -13.29 8.27
CA LYS A 182 10.21 -14.03 7.95
C LYS A 182 9.97 -14.93 6.74
N VAL A 183 10.88 -14.90 5.77
CA VAL A 183 10.80 -15.72 4.54
C VAL A 183 11.72 -16.91 4.66
#